data_AF-L9X200-F1
#
_entry.id   AF-L9X200-F1
#
_cell.length_a   1.000
_cell.length_b   1.000
_cell.length_c   1.000
_cell.angle_alpha   90.00
_cell.angle_beta   90.00
_cell.angle_gamma   90.00
#
_symmetry.space_group_name_H-M   'P 1'
#
loop_
_entity.id
_entity.type
_entity.pdbx_description
1 polymer ?
#
loop_
_entity_poly.entity_id
_entity_poly.type
_entity_poly.pdbx_seq_one_letter_code
_entity_poly.pdbx_strand_id
1 'polypeptide(L)'
;MILRYYADADVREWHDHTLRLLGTLHDVHGIAVEIDRIDEQHGPLTEFPGEVRSLTPAEVYERDLKRNQNLNQTIDQTPSEAFKRYGKLDVAGNIAVVDDEGTVQWASTLPGYADGYRPGAASRTAMDFLEDIATSPSNRLCVDCLSLLDGDENFCPNCGCELP
;
A
#
# COMPACT_ATOMS: atom_id res chain seq x y z
N MET A 1 -5.01 -10.42 -6.90
CA MET A 1 -4.87 -9.05 -6.38
C MET A 1 -3.56 -8.99 -5.61
N ILE A 2 -2.91 -7.84 -5.53
CA ILE A 2 -1.52 -7.71 -5.08
C ILE A 2 -1.38 -6.51 -4.14
N LEU A 3 -0.59 -6.68 -3.09
CA LEU A 3 -0.14 -5.58 -2.26
C LEU A 3 1.19 -5.02 -2.80
N ARG A 4 1.14 -3.81 -3.33
CA ARG A 4 2.28 -3.14 -3.95
C ARG A 4 2.93 -2.17 -2.98
N TYR A 5 4.25 -2.24 -2.88
CA TYR A 5 5.06 -1.25 -2.18
C TYR A 5 5.79 -0.34 -3.17
N TYR A 6 5.48 0.95 -3.09
CA TYR A 6 6.26 2.01 -3.72
C TYR A 6 7.50 2.23 -2.86
N ALA A 7 8.53 1.46 -3.15
CA ALA A 7 9.66 1.27 -2.27
C ALA A 7 10.59 2.48 -2.16
N ASP A 8 11.59 2.32 -1.30
CA ASP A 8 12.64 3.27 -1.02
C ASP A 8 12.15 4.49 -0.21
N ALA A 9 11.36 4.27 0.85
CA ALA A 9 10.96 5.31 1.80
C ALA A 9 12.17 6.10 2.33
N ASP A 10 12.05 7.42 2.51
CA ASP A 10 13.15 8.28 3.03
C ASP A 10 13.75 7.78 4.35
N VAL A 11 12.92 7.20 5.21
CA VAL A 11 13.35 6.61 6.48
C VAL A 11 13.68 5.14 6.26
N ARG A 12 14.96 4.79 6.41
CA ARG A 12 15.46 3.42 6.21
C ARG A 12 14.75 2.41 7.10
N GLU A 13 14.50 2.77 8.36
CA GLU A 13 13.82 1.90 9.30
C GLU A 13 12.39 1.56 8.86
N TRP A 14 11.68 2.51 8.25
CA TRP A 14 10.35 2.26 7.67
C TRP A 14 10.46 1.34 6.47
N HIS A 15 11.41 1.60 5.56
CA HIS A 15 11.65 0.73 4.42
C HIS A 15 11.92 -0.73 4.83
N ASP A 16 12.89 -0.94 5.73
CA ASP A 16 13.25 -2.27 6.20
C ASP A 16 12.08 -2.95 6.95
N HIS A 17 11.28 -2.17 7.67
CA HIS A 17 10.11 -2.69 8.37
C HIS A 17 8.99 -3.08 7.39
N THR A 18 8.69 -2.25 6.40
CA THR A 18 7.75 -2.59 5.32
C THR A 18 8.13 -3.90 4.64
N LEU A 19 9.41 -4.10 4.28
CA LEU A 19 9.86 -5.34 3.66
C LEU A 19 9.59 -6.57 4.54
N ARG A 20 9.82 -6.46 5.85
CA ARG A 20 9.52 -7.55 6.80
C ARG A 20 8.02 -7.83 6.88
N LEU A 21 7.17 -6.79 6.93
CA LEU A 21 5.71 -6.97 6.97
C LEU A 21 5.19 -7.61 5.69
N LEU A 22 5.68 -7.19 4.51
CA LEU A 22 5.34 -7.82 3.23
C LEU A 22 5.73 -9.30 3.19
N GLY A 23 6.92 -9.63 3.72
CA GLY A 23 7.34 -11.03 3.88
C GLY A 23 6.37 -11.83 4.76
N THR A 24 5.98 -11.30 5.92
CA THR A 24 4.97 -11.92 6.79
C THR A 24 3.62 -12.08 6.09
N LEU A 25 3.15 -11.07 5.37
CA LEU A 25 1.87 -11.11 4.65
C LEU A 25 1.87 -12.18 3.56
N HIS A 26 3.00 -12.33 2.87
CA HIS A 26 3.18 -13.38 1.88
C HIS A 26 3.24 -14.77 2.53
N ASP A 27 4.12 -14.96 3.52
CA ASP A 27 4.44 -16.29 4.05
C ASP A 27 3.36 -16.84 5.00
N VAL A 28 2.70 -15.97 5.76
CA VAL A 28 1.69 -16.35 6.77
C VAL A 28 0.29 -16.30 6.19
N HIS A 29 -0.02 -15.25 5.43
CA HIS A 29 -1.39 -14.97 4.97
C HIS A 29 -1.59 -15.28 3.48
N GLY A 30 -0.54 -15.67 2.74
CA GLY A 30 -0.64 -16.01 1.32
C GLY A 30 -0.97 -14.81 0.41
N ILE A 31 -0.80 -13.59 0.91
CA ILE A 31 -1.10 -12.37 0.15
C ILE A 31 0.02 -12.14 -0.86
N ALA A 32 -0.33 -12.01 -2.14
CA ALA A 32 0.64 -11.67 -3.18
C ALA A 32 1.18 -10.25 -2.94
N VAL A 33 2.50 -10.09 -3.06
CA VAL A 33 3.19 -8.82 -2.84
C VAL A 33 4.04 -8.47 -4.06
N GLU A 34 4.26 -7.18 -4.30
CA GLU A 34 5.21 -6.70 -5.30
C GLU A 34 5.85 -5.37 -4.86
N ILE A 35 6.98 -5.03 -5.48
CA ILE A 35 7.72 -3.80 -5.19
C ILE A 35 7.98 -3.06 -6.49
N ASP A 36 7.67 -1.76 -6.48
CA ASP A 36 8.24 -0.81 -7.42
C ASP A 36 9.26 0.05 -6.67
N ARG A 37 10.54 -0.13 -6.96
CA ARG A 37 11.65 0.68 -6.45
C ARG A 37 11.68 2.03 -7.15
N ILE A 38 11.47 3.10 -6.38
CA ILE A 38 11.27 4.44 -6.92
C ILE A 38 12.56 5.26 -6.90
N ASP A 39 13.13 5.44 -5.70
CA ASP A 39 14.29 6.31 -5.50
C ASP A 39 15.61 5.52 -5.35
N GLU A 40 15.50 4.20 -5.31
CA GLU A 40 16.59 3.24 -5.23
C GLU A 40 17.67 3.47 -4.13
N GLN A 41 17.34 4.20 -3.08
CA GLN A 41 18.31 4.73 -2.13
C GLN A 41 18.85 3.74 -1.09
N HIS A 42 18.20 2.58 -0.89
CA HIS A 42 18.59 1.61 0.15
C HIS A 42 19.42 0.41 -0.32
N GLY A 43 19.86 0.43 -1.58
CA GLY A 43 20.63 -0.67 -2.19
C GLY A 43 19.74 -1.79 -2.74
N PRO A 44 20.34 -2.86 -3.29
CA PRO A 44 19.60 -3.91 -3.98
C PRO A 44 18.76 -4.77 -3.02
N LEU A 45 17.56 -5.15 -3.46
CA LEU A 45 16.69 -6.12 -2.79
C LEU A 45 16.96 -7.51 -3.39
N THR A 46 17.80 -8.32 -2.74
CA THR A 46 18.26 -9.59 -3.30
C THR A 46 17.33 -10.78 -3.05
N GLU A 47 16.46 -10.70 -2.05
CA GLU A 47 15.56 -11.79 -1.66
C GLU A 47 14.19 -11.22 -1.27
N PHE A 48 13.29 -11.10 -2.24
CA PHE A 48 11.89 -10.70 -2.02
C PHE A 48 10.97 -11.71 -2.71
N PRO A 49 9.89 -12.19 -2.05
CA PRO A 49 9.03 -13.25 -2.60
C PRO A 49 8.23 -12.82 -3.83
N GLY A 50 8.04 -11.51 -4.03
CA GLY A 50 7.27 -10.93 -5.12
C GLY A 50 8.10 -10.39 -6.29
N GLU A 51 7.41 -9.82 -7.27
CA GLU A 51 8.07 -9.09 -8.37
C GLU A 51 8.68 -7.78 -7.86
N VAL A 52 9.90 -7.48 -8.31
CA VAL A 52 10.58 -6.21 -8.02
C VAL A 52 10.87 -5.52 -9.34
N ARG A 53 10.32 -4.32 -9.52
CA ARG A 53 10.56 -3.45 -10.68
C ARG A 53 11.24 -2.17 -10.23
N SER A 54 11.92 -1.50 -11.14
CA SER A 54 12.44 -0.16 -10.94
C SER A 54 11.66 0.81 -11.82
N LEU A 55 11.06 1.84 -11.23
CA LEU A 55 10.24 2.82 -11.93
C LEU A 55 10.48 4.21 -11.35
N THR A 56 10.42 5.24 -12.19
CA THR A 56 10.48 6.61 -11.70
C THR A 56 9.18 7.02 -11.00
N PRO A 57 9.22 8.03 -10.10
CA PRO A 57 7.99 8.57 -9.50
C PRO A 57 6.94 8.98 -10.54
N ALA A 58 7.39 9.49 -11.69
CA ALA A 58 6.52 9.93 -12.78
C ALA A 58 5.80 8.76 -13.47
N GLU A 59 6.51 7.66 -13.73
CA GLU A 59 5.91 6.45 -14.33
C GLU A 59 4.85 5.85 -13.41
N VAL A 60 5.14 5.74 -12.11
CA VAL A 60 4.16 5.28 -11.11
C VAL A 60 2.95 6.22 -11.06
N TYR A 61 3.17 7.53 -11.00
CA TYR A 61 2.07 8.49 -10.93
C TYR A 61 1.17 8.46 -12.16
N GLU A 62 1.73 8.34 -13.37
CA GLU A 62 0.93 8.25 -14.60
C GLU A 62 0.20 6.91 -14.71
N ARG A 63 0.83 5.78 -14.33
CA ARG A 63 0.24 4.44 -14.38
C ARG A 63 -0.90 4.27 -13.37
N ASP A 64 -0.65 4.63 -12.12
CA ASP A 64 -1.47 4.20 -10.99
C ASP A 64 -2.39 5.29 -10.43
N LEU A 65 -1.97 6.56 -10.50
CA LEU A 65 -2.52 7.61 -9.64
C LEU A 65 -3.31 8.68 -10.42
N LYS A 66 -2.76 9.22 -11.51
CA LYS A 66 -3.25 10.46 -12.14
C LYS A 66 -4.69 10.41 -12.67
N ARG A 67 -5.12 9.27 -13.21
CA ARG A 67 -6.42 9.09 -13.90
C ARG A 67 -7.24 7.94 -13.33
N ASN A 68 -6.94 7.55 -12.11
CA ASN A 68 -7.57 6.40 -11.48
C ASN A 68 -8.84 6.83 -10.74
N GLN A 69 -10.01 6.60 -11.35
CA GLN A 69 -11.30 6.99 -10.78
C GLN A 69 -11.66 6.19 -9.54
N ASN A 70 -11.27 4.91 -9.47
CA ASN A 70 -11.54 4.05 -8.31
C ASN A 70 -10.77 4.58 -7.10
N LEU A 71 -9.46 4.79 -7.27
CA LEU A 71 -8.63 5.38 -6.23
C LEU A 71 -9.21 6.71 -5.72
N ASN A 72 -9.61 7.61 -6.63
CA ASN A 72 -10.18 8.92 -6.28
C ASN A 72 -11.43 8.84 -5.38
N GLN A 73 -12.17 7.74 -5.40
CA GLN A 73 -13.34 7.55 -4.56
C GLN A 73 -12.98 7.01 -3.17
N THR A 74 -11.81 6.38 -3.04
CA THR A 74 -11.36 5.69 -1.84
C THR A 74 -10.41 6.53 -0.98
N ILE A 75 -9.75 7.54 -1.54
CA ILE A 75 -8.85 8.43 -0.79
C ILE A 75 -9.50 9.80 -0.53
N ASP A 76 -9.27 10.37 0.66
CA ASP A 76 -9.88 11.64 1.10
C ASP A 76 -9.44 12.89 0.32
N GLN A 77 -8.53 12.76 -0.63
CA GLN A 77 -7.87 13.86 -1.35
C GLN A 77 -7.68 13.49 -2.82
N THR A 78 -7.50 14.49 -3.67
CA THR A 78 -7.08 14.21 -5.05
C THR A 78 -5.67 13.59 -5.06
N PRO A 79 -5.33 12.71 -6.02
CA PRO A 79 -3.98 12.14 -6.13
C PRO A 79 -2.89 13.20 -6.24
N SER A 80 -3.18 14.34 -6.86
CA SER A 80 -2.25 15.48 -6.89
C SER A 80 -1.98 16.07 -5.50
N GLU A 81 -2.99 16.18 -4.65
CA GLU A 81 -2.80 16.69 -3.28
C GLU A 81 -2.09 15.66 -2.39
N ALA A 82 -2.41 14.38 -2.57
CA ALA A 82 -1.83 13.29 -1.80
C ALA A 82 -0.36 13.03 -2.14
N PHE A 83 -0.01 13.04 -3.44
CA PHE A 83 1.27 12.53 -3.95
C PHE A 83 2.14 13.60 -4.62
N LYS A 84 1.75 14.88 -4.61
CA LYS A 84 2.65 15.98 -5.00
C LYS A 84 2.91 16.94 -3.84
N ARG A 85 4.17 17.03 -3.44
CA ARG A 85 4.63 17.99 -2.42
C ARG A 85 5.64 18.96 -3.02
N TYR A 86 5.36 20.26 -2.87
CA TYR A 86 6.22 21.33 -3.40
C TYR A 86 6.56 21.19 -4.90
N GLY A 87 5.62 20.68 -5.69
CA GLY A 87 5.78 20.47 -7.13
C GLY A 87 6.55 19.19 -7.52
N LYS A 88 6.98 18.38 -6.56
CA LYS A 88 7.62 17.07 -6.79
C LYS A 88 6.66 15.94 -6.43
N LEU A 89 6.80 14.82 -7.12
CA LEU A 89 6.08 13.59 -6.80
C LEU A 89 6.72 12.96 -5.56
N ASP A 90 5.90 12.66 -4.57
CA ASP A 90 6.29 12.07 -3.28
C ASP A 90 5.43 10.81 -3.09
N VAL A 91 5.91 9.72 -3.67
CA VAL A 91 5.19 8.43 -3.74
C VAL A 91 5.92 7.36 -2.93
N ALA A 92 7.24 7.45 -2.82
CA ALA A 92 8.06 6.48 -2.11
C ALA A 92 7.63 6.32 -0.65
N GLY A 93 7.67 5.09 -0.16
CA GLY A 93 7.20 4.69 1.15
C GLY A 93 5.70 4.37 1.25
N ASN A 94 4.89 4.63 0.21
CA ASN A 94 3.47 4.31 0.24
C ASN A 94 3.18 2.86 -0.19
N ILE A 95 2.01 2.37 0.18
CA ILE A 95 1.48 1.05 -0.14
C ILE A 95 0.21 1.21 -0.97
N ALA A 96 -0.02 0.29 -1.89
CA ALA A 96 -1.23 0.21 -2.68
C ALA A 96 -1.81 -1.21 -2.70
N VAL A 97 -3.13 -1.28 -2.78
CA VAL A 97 -3.87 -2.50 -3.09
C VAL A 97 -4.23 -2.46 -4.57
N VAL A 98 -3.81 -3.49 -5.29
CA VAL A 98 -3.94 -3.61 -6.74
C VAL A 98 -4.85 -4.80 -7.07
N ASP A 99 -5.84 -4.60 -7.92
CA ASP A 99 -6.69 -5.70 -8.36
C ASP A 99 -6.00 -6.63 -9.38
N ASP A 100 -6.71 -7.66 -9.83
CA ASP A 100 -6.22 -8.62 -10.81
C ASP A 100 -6.01 -8.03 -12.21
N GLU A 101 -6.63 -6.88 -12.51
CA GLU A 101 -6.45 -6.15 -13.76
C GLU A 101 -5.23 -5.22 -13.71
N GLY A 102 -4.56 -5.12 -12.55
CA GLY A 102 -3.44 -4.23 -12.33
C GLY A 102 -3.85 -2.79 -11.97
N THR A 103 -5.12 -2.55 -11.67
CA THR A 103 -5.64 -1.23 -11.29
C THR A 103 -5.54 -1.04 -9.78
N VAL A 104 -4.99 0.11 -9.37
CA VAL A 104 -4.92 0.48 -7.95
C VAL A 104 -6.30 0.80 -7.41
N GLN A 105 -6.77 0.06 -6.41
CA GLN A 105 -8.07 0.26 -5.76
C GLN A 105 -7.97 1.19 -4.54
N TRP A 106 -6.81 1.17 -3.89
CA TRP A 106 -6.48 2.03 -2.76
C TRP A 106 -4.98 2.26 -2.67
N ALA A 107 -4.58 3.40 -2.13
CA ALA A 107 -3.20 3.66 -1.76
C ALA A 107 -3.13 4.51 -0.49
N SER A 108 -2.13 4.22 0.36
CA SER A 108 -1.77 5.11 1.45
C SER A 108 -1.33 6.45 0.89
N THR A 109 -1.58 7.53 1.65
CA THR A 109 -1.16 8.89 1.27
C THR A 109 -0.07 9.44 2.19
N LEU A 110 0.32 8.64 3.19
CA LEU A 110 1.34 8.95 4.17
C LEU A 110 2.21 7.69 4.36
N PRO A 111 3.54 7.76 4.18
CA PRO A 111 4.41 6.58 4.22
C PRO A 111 4.77 6.08 5.63
N GLY A 112 4.59 6.90 6.67
CA GLY A 112 5.00 6.58 8.05
C GLY A 112 3.85 6.12 8.95
N TYR A 113 4.06 6.24 10.27
CA TYR A 113 3.06 6.00 11.33
C TYR A 113 2.20 7.23 11.62
N ALA A 114 0.96 7.03 12.08
CA ALA A 114 -0.01 8.07 12.42
C ALA A 114 0.49 9.03 13.50
N ASP A 115 1.31 8.55 14.45
CA ASP A 115 1.89 9.35 15.54
C ASP A 115 2.78 10.49 15.04
N GLY A 116 3.29 10.40 13.80
CA GLY A 116 4.02 11.46 13.13
C GLY A 116 3.12 12.53 12.49
N TYR A 117 1.80 12.36 12.54
CA TYR A 117 0.81 13.16 11.82
C TYR A 117 -0.30 13.70 12.73
N ARG A 118 -1.24 14.44 12.13
CA ARG A 118 -2.41 14.98 12.86
C ARG A 118 -3.38 13.86 13.23
N PRO A 119 -4.20 14.04 14.30
CA PRO A 119 -5.26 13.09 14.63
C PRO A 119 -6.12 12.74 13.42
N GLY A 120 -6.46 11.45 13.28
CA GLY A 120 -7.21 10.93 12.12
C GLY A 120 -6.35 10.50 10.92
N ALA A 121 -5.02 10.47 11.05
CA ALA A 121 -4.13 10.03 9.97
C ALA A 121 -3.99 8.50 9.82
N ALA A 122 -4.40 7.71 10.82
CA ALA A 122 -4.19 6.27 10.84
C ALA A 122 -4.80 5.51 9.64
N SER A 123 -5.92 6.00 9.10
CA SER A 123 -6.52 5.39 7.91
C SER A 123 -5.73 5.62 6.62
N ARG A 124 -4.74 6.51 6.66
CA ARG A 124 -4.00 7.02 5.49
C ARG A 124 -2.54 6.60 5.45
N THR A 125 -2.06 5.98 6.52
CA THR A 125 -0.65 5.65 6.77
C THR A 125 -0.31 4.24 6.30
N ALA A 126 0.83 4.12 5.62
CA ALA A 126 1.31 2.83 5.12
C ALA A 126 1.68 1.88 6.27
N MET A 127 2.36 2.40 7.30
CA MET A 127 2.85 1.57 8.41
C MET A 127 1.72 1.01 9.26
N ASP A 128 0.79 1.85 9.71
CA ASP A 128 -0.35 1.38 10.51
C ASP A 128 -1.20 0.39 9.71
N PHE A 129 -1.43 0.67 8.43
CA PHE A 129 -2.14 -0.26 7.55
C PHE A 129 -1.45 -1.63 7.47
N LEU A 130 -0.14 -1.67 7.22
CA LEU A 130 0.61 -2.92 7.10
C LEU A 130 0.66 -3.69 8.42
N GLU A 131 0.82 -3.03 9.56
CA GLU A 131 0.84 -3.68 10.88
C GLU A 131 -0.53 -4.28 11.23
N ASP A 132 -1.61 -3.56 10.91
CA ASP A 132 -2.98 -4.04 11.10
C ASP A 132 -3.22 -5.33 10.31
N ILE A 133 -2.91 -5.33 9.00
CA ILE A 133 -3.16 -6.49 8.15
C ILE A 133 -2.17 -7.64 8.38
N ALA A 134 -0.95 -7.36 8.86
CA ALA A 134 -0.01 -8.41 9.24
C ALA A 134 -0.48 -9.15 10.51
N THR A 135 -1.16 -8.44 11.41
CA THR A 135 -1.75 -9.01 12.63
C THR A 135 -3.02 -9.80 12.31
N SER A 136 -3.96 -9.18 11.63
CA SER A 136 -5.18 -9.82 11.13
C SER A 136 -5.62 -9.11 9.85
N PRO A 137 -5.45 -9.73 8.66
CA PRO A 137 -5.83 -9.11 7.40
C PRO A 137 -7.27 -8.58 7.42
N SER A 138 -8.21 -9.32 8.01
CA SER A 138 -9.63 -8.96 8.13
C SER A 138 -9.88 -7.60 8.81
N ASN A 139 -8.91 -7.05 9.53
CA ASN A 139 -9.02 -5.70 10.09
C ASN A 139 -9.19 -4.62 9.01
N ARG A 140 -8.66 -4.86 7.81
CA ARG A 140 -8.63 -3.86 6.72
C ARG A 140 -8.85 -4.45 5.34
N LEU A 141 -8.69 -5.76 5.15
CA LEU A 141 -8.71 -6.45 3.87
C LEU A 141 -9.37 -7.83 3.96
N CYS A 142 -10.18 -8.15 2.95
CA CYS A 142 -10.55 -9.53 2.70
C CYS A 142 -9.35 -10.29 2.11
N VAL A 143 -8.91 -11.40 2.71
CA VAL A 143 -7.78 -12.18 2.18
C VAL A 143 -8.05 -12.80 0.80
N ASP A 144 -9.32 -13.12 0.51
CA ASP A 144 -9.68 -13.81 -0.74
C ASP A 144 -9.72 -12.86 -1.94
N CYS A 145 -10.18 -11.62 -1.74
CA CYS A 145 -10.38 -10.66 -2.83
C CYS A 145 -9.75 -9.30 -2.59
N LEU A 146 -8.88 -9.14 -1.58
CA LEU A 146 -8.18 -7.92 -1.16
C LEU A 146 -9.03 -6.64 -1.20
N SER A 147 -10.35 -6.77 -1.02
CA SER A 147 -11.23 -5.62 -0.93
C SER A 147 -11.06 -5.00 0.44
N LEU A 148 -11.03 -3.66 0.48
CA LEU A 148 -10.98 -2.93 1.73
C LEU A 148 -12.20 -3.26 2.59
N LEU A 149 -11.93 -3.36 3.88
CA LEU A 149 -12.91 -3.58 4.94
C LEU A 149 -12.88 -2.41 5.92
N ASP A 150 -14.02 -2.10 6.49
CA ASP A 150 -14.18 -1.14 7.58
C ASP A 150 -13.76 -1.75 8.94
N GLY A 151 -13.66 -3.08 9.02
CA GLY A 151 -13.14 -3.85 10.15
C GLY A 151 -14.21 -4.30 11.15
N ASP A 152 -15.49 -4.05 10.86
CA ASP A 152 -16.65 -4.50 11.65
C ASP A 152 -17.50 -5.55 10.92
N GLU A 153 -17.09 -5.93 9.71
CA GLU A 153 -17.79 -6.90 8.88
C GLU A 153 -17.55 -8.34 9.36
N ASN A 154 -18.60 -9.16 9.28
CA ASN A 154 -18.50 -10.61 9.44
C ASN A 154 -18.38 -11.34 8.09
N PHE A 155 -18.71 -10.65 7.00
CA PHE A 155 -18.63 -11.15 5.63
C PHE A 155 -18.03 -10.07 4.73
N CYS A 156 -17.19 -10.47 3.77
CA CYS A 156 -16.68 -9.53 2.80
C CYS A 156 -17.82 -8.97 1.94
N PRO A 157 -18.01 -7.64 1.87
CA PRO A 157 -19.09 -7.04 1.08
C PRO A 157 -18.91 -7.24 -0.43
N ASN A 158 -17.69 -7.53 -0.90
CA ASN A 158 -17.40 -7.72 -2.31
C ASN A 158 -17.55 -9.18 -2.77
N CYS A 159 -16.98 -10.15 -2.05
CA CYS A 159 -17.00 -11.56 -2.47
C CYS A 159 -17.91 -12.48 -1.64
N GLY A 160 -18.43 -12.00 -0.50
CA GLY A 160 -19.34 -12.74 0.37
C GLY A 160 -18.71 -13.86 1.21
N CYS A 161 -17.37 -13.98 1.22
CA CYS A 161 -16.70 -14.92 2.11
C CYS A 161 -16.86 -14.50 3.58
N GLU A 162 -16.85 -15.48 4.48
CA GLU A 162 -16.86 -15.24 5.93
C GLU A 162 -15.47 -14.76 6.37
N LEU A 163 -15.44 -13.70 7.18
CA LEU A 163 -14.20 -13.12 7.67
C LEU A 163 -13.81 -13.76 9.02
N PRO A 164 -12.56 -14.22 9.19
CA PRO A 164 -12.09 -14.81 10.44
C PRO A 164 -11.88 -13.79 11.56
#